data_AF-A0A0F9BVM7-F1
#
_entry.id   AF-A0A0F9BVM7-F1
#
_cell.length_a   1.000
_cell.length_b   1.000
_cell.length_c   1.000
_cell.angle_alpha   90.00
_cell.angle_beta   90.00
_cell.angle_gamma   90.00
#
_symmetry.space_group_name_H-M   'P 1'
#
loop_
_entity.id
_entity.type
_entity.pdbx_description
1 polymer ?
#
loop_
_entity_poly.entity_id
_entity_poly.type
_entity_poly.pdbx_seq_one_letter_code
_entity_poly.pdbx_strand_id
1 'polypeptide(L)' 'MSEEEEEACERPCSSQSNCPDCVTYWNRMRAEDFWIDGTGWTSKGWKEITK' A
#
# COMPACT_ATOMS: atom_id res chain seq x y z
N MET A 1 -7.78 15.60 26.60
CA MET A 1 -7.79 14.27 25.97
C MET A 1 -6.67 14.31 24.97
N SER A 2 -5.62 13.55 25.24
CA SER A 2 -4.36 13.59 24.50
C SER A 2 -4.61 13.15 23.08
N GLU A 3 -4.29 14.01 22.12
CA GLU A 3 -4.24 13.69 20.69
C GLU A 3 -3.30 12.49 20.52
N GLU A 4 -3.87 11.34 20.16
CA GLU A 4 -3.11 10.18 19.72
C GLU A 4 -2.27 10.63 18.53
N GLU A 5 -0.95 10.75 18.73
CA GLU A 5 0.03 10.72 17.66
C GLU A 5 -0.18 9.38 16.92
N GLU A 6 -1.05 9.39 15.90
CA GLU A 6 -1.09 8.31 14.92
C GLU A 6 0.33 8.17 14.39
N GLU A 7 1.01 7.08 14.79
CA GLU A 7 2.34 6.74 14.31
C GLU A 7 2.26 6.65 12.78
N ALA A 8 2.62 7.74 12.11
CA ALA A 8 2.53 7.85 10.67
C ALA A 8 3.33 6.69 10.07
N CYS A 9 2.65 5.84 9.30
CA CYS A 9 3.28 4.65 8.73
C CYS A 9 4.58 5.04 8.01
N GLU A 10 5.68 4.32 8.28
CA GLU A 10 6.93 4.55 7.57
C GLU A 10 6.71 4.36 6.06
N ARG A 11 7.07 5.39 5.28
CA ARG A 11 6.99 5.39 3.82
C ARG A 11 8.40 5.22 3.23
N PRO A 12 8.58 4.42 2.16
CA PRO A 12 7.54 3.74 1.38
C PRO A 12 6.94 2.53 2.11
N CYS A 13 5.62 2.37 1.98
CA CYS A 13 4.91 1.23 2.56
C CYS A 13 5.42 -0.09 1.96
N SER A 14 6.00 -0.95 2.79
CA SER A 14 6.22 -2.36 2.42
C SER A 14 4.89 -3.05 2.15
N SER A 15 4.84 -3.96 1.18
CA SER A 15 3.68 -4.84 0.93
C SER A 15 3.40 -5.81 2.08
N GLN A 16 4.34 -5.92 3.04
CA GLN A 16 4.20 -6.70 4.26
C GLN A 16 3.93 -5.82 5.51
N SER A 17 3.74 -4.51 5.34
CA SER A 17 3.45 -3.61 6.45
C SER A 17 2.05 -3.89 7.01
N ASN A 18 1.96 -3.99 8.34
CA ASN A 18 0.69 -4.12 9.07
C ASN A 18 0.12 -2.75 9.48
N CYS A 19 0.75 -1.66 9.06
CA CYS A 19 0.27 -0.32 9.40
C CYS A 19 -1.06 -0.03 8.67
N PRO A 20 -2.09 0.52 9.34
CA PRO A 20 -3.43 0.68 8.77
C PRO A 20 -3.47 1.40 7.42
N ASP A 21 -2.70 2.47 7.24
CA ASP A 21 -2.67 3.20 5.97
C ASP A 21 -2.03 2.36 4.86
N CYS A 22 -0.92 1.67 5.17
CA CYS A 22 -0.25 0.80 4.21
C CYS A 22 -1.16 -0.38 3.83
N VAL A 23 -1.87 -0.98 4.79
CA VAL A 23 -2.84 -2.05 4.53
C VAL A 23 -3.95 -1.54 3.62
N THR A 24 -4.49 -0.34 3.87
CA THR A 24 -5.52 0.28 3.04
C THR A 24 -5.02 0.51 1.61
N TYR A 25 -3.81 1.05 1.46
CA TYR A 25 -3.16 1.23 0.16
C TYR A 25 -3.03 -0.09 -0.60
N TRP A 26 -2.46 -1.13 0.02
CA TRP A 26 -2.24 -2.42 -0.64
C TRP A 26 -3.54 -3.19 -0.90
N ASN A 27 -4.56 -3.03 -0.06
CA ASN A 27 -5.90 -3.55 -0.32
C ASN A 27 -6.48 -2.93 -1.60
N ARG A 28 -6.33 -1.62 -1.77
CA ARG A 28 -6.77 -0.93 -2.98
C ARG A 28 -6.00 -1.40 -4.22
N MET A 29 -4.68 -1.52 -4.13
CA MET A 29 -3.86 -2.02 -5.24
C MET A 29 -4.25 -3.44 -5.68
N ARG A 30 -4.62 -4.31 -4.74
CA ARG A 30 -5.12 -5.66 -5.02
C ARG A 30 -6.52 -5.64 -5.61
N ALA A 31 -7.44 -4.87 -5.02
CA ALA A 31 -8.81 -4.75 -5.49
C ALA A 31 -8.93 -4.19 -6.93
N GLU A 32 -7.96 -3.39 -7.34
CA GLU A 32 -7.90 -2.79 -8.69
C GLU A 32 -6.99 -3.55 -9.68
N ASP A 33 -6.53 -4.75 -9.36
CA ASP A 33 -5.61 -5.58 -10.17
C ASP A 33 -4.28 -4.89 -10.52
N PHE A 34 -3.84 -3.94 -9.69
CA PHE A 34 -2.52 -3.30 -9.84
C PHE A 34 -1.41 -4.14 -9.20
N TRP A 35 -1.70 -4.89 -8.15
CA TRP A 35 -0.75 -5.74 -7.43
C TRP A 35 -1.32 -7.13 -7.17
N ILE A 36 -0.49 -8.17 -7.35
CA ILE A 36 -0.84 -9.56 -7.04
C ILE A 36 0.12 -10.09 -5.97
N ASP A 37 -0.41 -10.62 -4.87
CA ASP A 37 0.41 -11.17 -3.78
C ASP A 37 1.28 -12.33 -4.28
N GLY A 38 2.56 -12.31 -3.89
CA GLY A 38 3.56 -13.28 -4.34
C GLY A 38 4.07 -13.09 -5.76
N THR A 39 3.44 -12.24 -6.58
CA THR A 39 3.85 -11.96 -7.97
C THR A 39 4.40 -10.54 -8.14
N GLY A 40 3.84 -9.57 -7.41
CA GLY A 40 4.23 -8.16 -7.47
C GLY A 40 3.30 -7.29 -8.34
N TRP A 41 3.84 -6.17 -8.82
CA TRP A 41 3.13 -5.21 -9.67
C TRP A 41 2.73 -5.83 -11.02
N THR A 42 1.46 -5.66 -11.42
CA THR A 42 0.99 -6.04 -12.75
C THR A 42 1.45 -5.01 -13.79
N SER A 43 1.32 -5.33 -15.08
CA SER A 43 1.58 -4.35 -16.17
C SER A 43 0.71 -3.10 -16.06
N LYS A 44 -0.49 -3.24 -15.48
CA LYS A 44 -1.40 -2.12 -15.18
C LYS A 44 -0.86 -1.30 -14.02
N GLY A 45 -0.41 -1.95 -12.95
CA GLY A 45 0.17 -1.31 -11.77
C GLY A 45 1.43 -0.52 -12.10
N TRP A 46 2.37 -1.14 -12.82
CA TRP A 46 3.61 -0.50 -13.28
C TRP A 46 3.35 0.78 -14.06
N LYS A 47 2.38 0.78 -14.99
CA LYS A 47 2.02 1.97 -15.77
C LYS A 47 1.48 3.13 -14.93
N GLU A 48 0.93 2.86 -13.76
CA GLU A 48 0.38 3.89 -12.89
C GLU A 48 1.43 4.45 -11.93
N ILE A 49 2.32 3.62 -11.39
CA ILE A 49 3.35 4.07 -10.43
C ILE A 49 4.58 4.72 -11.08
N THR A 50 4.79 4.54 -12.39
CA THR A 50 5.92 5.15 -13.11
C THR A 50 5.54 6.41 -13.90
N LYS A 51 4.32 6.94 -13.74
CA LYS A 51 3.94 8.26 -14.27
C LYS A 51 4.40 9.36 -13.32
#